data_AF-A0A9Q0U621-F1
#
_entry.id   AF-A0A9Q0U621-F1
#
_cell.length_a   1.000
_cell.length_b   1.000
_cell.length_c   1.000
_cell.angle_alpha   90.00
_cell.angle_beta   90.00
_cell.angle_gamma   90.00
#
_symmetry.space_group_name_H-M   'P 1'
#
loop_
_entity.id
_entity.type
_entity.pdbx_description
1 polymer ?
#
loop_
_entity_poly.entity_id
_entity_poly.type
_entity_poly.pdbx_seq_one_letter_code
_entity_poly.pdbx_strand_id
1 'polypeptide(L)'
;MAPRQPNPQDLPHVCRFISVQHRVLAKTAGPRISVASFLRQHLPPENASRLYGPIKELVSEESPAIYREITVKDLVAHYFAKGLDGISALEHFKL
;
A
#
# COMPACT_ATOMS: atom_id res chain seq x y z
N MET A 1 -19.99 3.96 7.07
CA MET A 1 -19.57 4.86 5.98
C MET A 1 -18.07 4.66 5.78
N ALA A 2 -17.57 4.45 4.56
CA ALA A 2 -16.11 4.43 4.38
C ALA A 2 -15.56 5.84 4.67
N PRO A 3 -14.42 5.99 5.34
CA PRO A 3 -13.83 7.30 5.59
C PRO A 3 -13.59 8.01 4.25
N ARG A 4 -13.80 9.34 4.23
CA ARG A 4 -13.46 10.15 3.05
C ARG A 4 -11.97 10.00 2.78
N GLN A 5 -11.64 9.66 1.54
CA GLN A 5 -10.26 9.65 1.06
C GLN A 5 -9.75 11.10 1.05
N PRO A 6 -8.51 11.36 1.51
CA PRO A 6 -7.90 12.69 1.38
C PRO A 6 -7.74 13.06 -0.10
N ASN A 7 -7.84 14.35 -0.40
CA ASN A 7 -7.68 14.85 -1.76
C ASN A 7 -6.20 14.66 -2.20
N PRO A 8 -5.92 14.10 -3.39
CA PRO A 8 -4.55 13.89 -3.84
C PRO A 8 -3.68 15.15 -3.89
N GLN A 9 -4.28 16.34 -3.98
CA GLN A 9 -3.57 17.63 -3.98
C GLN A 9 -3.08 18.07 -2.60
N ASP A 10 -3.61 17.49 -1.53
CA ASP A 10 -3.29 17.86 -0.14
C ASP A 10 -2.17 16.98 0.45
N LEU A 11 -1.63 16.04 -0.32
CA LEU A 11 -0.60 15.11 0.13
C LEU A 11 0.80 15.62 -0.22
N PRO A 12 1.80 15.31 0.63
CA PRO A 12 3.19 15.60 0.30
C PRO A 12 3.55 14.94 -1.03
N HIS A 13 4.39 15.60 -1.83
CA HIS A 13 4.75 15.15 -3.18
C HIS A 13 5.33 13.73 -3.21
N VAL A 14 6.02 13.31 -2.14
CA VAL A 14 6.53 11.95 -1.93
C VAL A 14 5.42 10.88 -1.90
N CYS A 15 4.19 11.28 -1.57
CA CYS A 15 2.98 10.45 -1.52
C CYS A 15 1.89 10.95 -2.47
N ARG A 16 2.30 11.23 -3.71
CA ARG A 16 1.38 11.59 -4.80
C ARG A 16 0.30 10.54 -5.08
N PHE A 17 0.58 9.27 -4.81
CA PHE A 17 -0.37 8.17 -5.02
C PHE A 17 -0.79 7.52 -3.69
N ILE A 18 -2.08 7.28 -3.54
CA ILE A 18 -2.68 6.73 -2.33
C ILE A 18 -3.10 5.28 -2.60
N SER A 19 -2.65 4.36 -1.75
CA SER A 19 -3.22 3.01 -1.69
C SER A 19 -4.48 3.02 -0.84
N VAL A 20 -5.64 2.87 -1.50
CA VAL A 20 -6.95 3.06 -0.86
C VAL A 20 -7.52 1.76 -0.29
N GLN A 21 -8.19 1.85 0.86
CA GLN A 21 -8.98 0.74 1.38
C GLN A 21 -10.25 0.57 0.53
N HIS A 22 -10.51 -0.66 0.09
CA HIS A 22 -11.69 -1.02 -0.67
C HIS A 22 -12.35 -2.26 -0.06
N ARG A 23 -13.67 -2.36 -0.20
CA ARG A 23 -14.47 -3.51 0.27
C ARG A 23 -15.56 -3.86 -0.71
N VAL A 24 -15.96 -5.13 -0.73
CA VAL A 24 -17.05 -5.64 -1.56
C VAL A 24 -18.23 -5.95 -0.66
N LEU A 25 -19.39 -5.36 -0.96
CA LEU A 25 -20.64 -5.68 -0.26
C LEU A 25 -21.22 -7.00 -0.78
N ALA A 26 -21.60 -7.88 0.14
CA ALA A 26 -22.34 -9.10 -0.16
C ALA A 26 -23.74 -8.77 -0.66
N LYS A 27 -24.23 -9.54 -1.65
CA LYS A 27 -25.62 -9.46 -2.12
C LYS A 27 -26.49 -10.41 -1.31
N THR A 28 -27.73 -10.01 -1.05
CA THR A 28 -28.75 -10.86 -0.40
C THR A 28 -29.36 -11.90 -1.35
N ALA A 29 -29.31 -11.66 -2.66
CA ALA A 29 -29.78 -12.59 -3.69
C ALA A 29 -28.90 -12.55 -4.94
N GLY A 30 -28.67 -13.75 -5.52
CA GLY A 30 -27.92 -13.95 -6.76
C GLY A 30 -26.39 -13.80 -6.65
N PRO A 31 -25.63 -14.44 -7.57
CA PRO A 31 -24.17 -14.37 -7.54
C PRO A 31 -23.64 -12.98 -7.95
N ARG A 32 -22.49 -12.60 -7.39
CA ARG A 32 -21.64 -11.50 -7.87
C ARG A 32 -20.30 -12.08 -8.29
N ILE A 33 -19.97 -11.98 -9.57
CA ILE A 33 -18.73 -12.53 -10.14
C ILE A 33 -17.80 -11.36 -10.51
N SER A 34 -16.54 -11.46 -10.13
CA SER A 34 -15.48 -10.51 -10.50
C SER A 34 -14.15 -11.23 -10.57
N VAL A 35 -13.29 -10.82 -11.52
CA VAL A 35 -11.92 -11.30 -11.65
C VAL A 35 -10.99 -10.11 -11.46
N ALA A 36 -10.04 -10.23 -10.52
CA ALA A 36 -9.01 -9.22 -10.29
C ALA A 36 -7.65 -9.72 -10.82
N SER A 37 -6.87 -8.82 -11.40
CA SER A 37 -5.49 -9.08 -11.83
C SER A 37 -4.55 -8.15 -11.06
N PHE A 38 -3.51 -8.73 -10.45
CA PHE A 38 -2.56 -8.00 -9.62
C PHE A 38 -1.15 -8.12 -10.20
N LEU A 39 -0.57 -7.00 -10.60
CA LEU A 39 0.83 -6.93 -10.99
C LEU A 39 1.68 -6.83 -9.71
N ARG A 40 2.44 -7.89 -9.38
CA ARG A 40 3.23 -7.96 -8.14
C ARG A 40 4.67 -8.36 -8.44
N GLN A 41 5.60 -7.75 -7.70
CA GLN A 41 7.04 -8.00 -7.79
C GLN A 41 7.50 -9.18 -6.90
N HIS A 42 6.59 -9.81 -6.15
CA HIS A 42 6.89 -10.79 -5.09
C HIS A 42 7.28 -12.19 -5.57
N LEU A 43 7.32 -12.46 -6.88
CA LEU A 43 7.67 -13.79 -7.36
C LEU A 43 9.16 -14.08 -7.07
N PRO A 44 9.48 -15.14 -6.30
CA PRO A 44 10.87 -15.58 -6.13
C PRO A 44 11.48 -15.95 -7.48
N PRO A 45 12.81 -15.80 -7.67
CA PRO A 45 13.82 -15.36 -6.71
C PRO A 45 14.26 -13.89 -6.85
N GLU A 46 13.79 -13.16 -7.86
CA GLU A 46 14.52 -12.01 -8.42
C GLU A 46 14.51 -10.74 -7.56
N ASN A 47 13.63 -10.63 -6.56
CA ASN A 47 13.43 -9.37 -5.81
C ASN A 47 13.51 -9.52 -4.29
N ALA A 48 14.03 -10.64 -3.77
CA ALA A 48 14.06 -10.89 -2.33
C ALA A 48 14.98 -9.92 -1.55
N SER A 49 16.06 -9.44 -2.18
CA SER A 49 17.04 -8.53 -1.58
C SER A 49 16.88 -7.06 -1.99
N ARG A 50 16.00 -6.76 -2.95
CA ARG A 50 15.80 -5.40 -3.42
C ARG A 50 15.11 -4.58 -2.34
N LEU A 51 15.72 -3.44 -2.01
CA LEU A 51 15.15 -2.44 -1.12
C LEU A 51 14.21 -1.50 -1.90
N TYR A 52 13.05 -1.25 -1.32
CA TYR A 52 12.01 -0.36 -1.81
C TYR A 52 11.77 0.71 -0.77
N GLY A 53 11.73 1.96 -1.22
CA GLY A 53 11.47 3.13 -0.38
C GLY A 53 11.01 4.30 -1.24
N PRO A 54 10.92 5.51 -0.66
CA PRO A 54 10.63 6.72 -1.41
C PRO A 54 11.57 6.91 -2.61
N ILE A 55 11.01 7.32 -3.74
CA ILE A 55 11.77 7.62 -4.96
C ILE A 55 12.69 8.81 -4.66
N LYS A 56 14.01 8.60 -4.77
CA LYS A 56 15.03 9.57 -4.31
C LYS A 56 14.90 10.92 -5.01
N GLU A 57 14.51 10.91 -6.28
CA GLU A 57 14.29 12.10 -7.11
C GLU A 57 13.07 12.93 -6.68
N LEU A 58 12.18 12.37 -5.84
CA LEU A 58 10.99 13.03 -5.30
C LEU A 58 11.12 13.45 -3.83
N VAL A 59 12.25 13.19 -3.20
CA VAL A 59 12.52 13.58 -1.80
C VAL A 59 13.24 14.93 -1.78
N SER A 60 12.67 15.90 -1.08
CA SER A 60 13.25 17.24 -0.87
C SER A 60 13.01 17.71 0.57
N GLU A 61 13.50 18.90 0.92
CA GLU A 61 13.22 19.52 2.22
C GLU A 61 11.72 19.78 2.43
N GLU A 62 11.02 20.18 1.37
CA GLU A 62 9.57 20.41 1.35
C GLU A 62 8.73 19.12 1.24
N SER A 63 9.38 18.01 0.89
CA SER A 63 8.74 16.70 0.70
C SER A 63 9.64 15.59 1.26
N PRO A 64 9.78 15.51 2.59
CA PRO A 64 10.68 14.55 3.22
C PRO A 64 10.18 13.11 3.02
N ALA A 65 11.11 12.15 3.06
CA ALA A 65 10.77 10.73 3.08
C ALA A 65 9.86 10.42 4.29
N ILE A 66 8.75 9.72 4.06
CA ILE A 66 7.84 9.32 5.15
C ILE A 66 7.87 7.82 5.46
N TYR A 67 8.52 7.02 4.61
CA TYR A 67 8.64 5.57 4.76
C TYR A 67 10.11 5.16 4.75
N ARG A 68 10.45 4.14 5.56
CA ARG A 68 11.77 3.51 5.55
C ARG A 68 11.94 2.56 4.36
N GLU A 69 13.18 2.23 4.03
CA GLU A 69 13.48 1.21 3.02
C GLU A 69 13.15 -0.20 3.54
N ILE A 70 12.45 -1.00 2.74
CA ILE A 70 12.02 -2.37 3.07
C ILE A 70 12.19 -3.32 1.90
N THR A 71 12.21 -4.63 2.16
CA THR A 71 12.07 -5.62 1.09
C THR A 71 10.59 -5.94 0.83
N VAL A 72 10.29 -6.49 -0.35
CA VAL A 72 8.95 -7.03 -0.63
C VAL A 72 8.60 -8.17 0.33
N LYS A 73 9.59 -8.93 0.81
CA LYS A 73 9.39 -9.98 1.81
C LYS A 73 8.86 -9.42 3.11
N ASP A 74 9.43 -8.31 3.59
CA ASP A 74 9.01 -7.64 4.83
C ASP A 74 7.56 -7.14 4.71
N LEU A 75 7.24 -6.48 3.58
CA LEU A 75 5.90 -6.00 3.30
C LEU A 75 4.87 -7.13 3.33
N VAL A 76 5.16 -8.23 2.61
CA VAL A 76 4.24 -9.37 2.50
C VAL A 76 4.07 -10.09 3.85
N ALA A 77 5.17 -10.32 4.57
CA ALA A 77 5.14 -10.96 5.88
C ALA A 77 4.30 -10.15 6.88
N HIS A 78 4.53 -8.83 6.96
CA HIS A 78 3.75 -7.96 7.83
C HIS A 78 2.28 -7.90 7.41
N TYR A 79 2.00 -7.73 6.11
CA TYR A 79 0.64 -7.64 5.58
C TYR A 79 -0.22 -8.86 5.97
N PHE A 80 0.33 -10.07 5.86
CA PHE A 80 -0.37 -11.29 6.24
C PHE A 80 -0.46 -11.48 7.76
N ALA A 81 0.59 -11.13 8.52
CA ALA A 81 0.59 -11.25 9.98
C ALA A 81 -0.40 -10.28 10.65
N LYS A 82 -0.56 -9.08 10.09
CA LYS A 82 -1.44 -8.02 10.60
C LYS A 82 -2.93 -8.38 10.57
N GLY A 83 -3.40 -9.05 9.52
CA GLY A 83 -4.82 -9.36 9.34
C GLY A 83 -5.72 -8.13 9.11
N LEU A 84 -6.97 -8.21 9.59
CA LEU A 84 -8.07 -7.28 9.26
C LEU A 84 -8.40 -6.31 10.42
N ASP A 85 -7.42 -5.60 10.94
CA ASP A 85 -7.58 -4.62 12.03
C ASP A 85 -8.02 -3.20 11.57
N GLY A 86 -8.17 -2.98 10.27
CA GLY A 86 -8.54 -1.67 9.69
C GLY A 86 -7.40 -0.65 9.57
N ILE A 87 -6.20 -0.95 10.09
CA ILE A 87 -5.01 -0.10 9.98
C ILE A 87 -4.36 -0.33 8.59
N SER A 88 -3.65 0.64 8.02
CA SER A 88 -2.89 0.38 6.79
C SER A 88 -1.61 -0.40 7.12
N ALA A 89 -1.26 -1.41 6.32
CA ALA A 89 0.03 -2.10 6.45
C ALA A 89 1.23 -1.15 6.26
N LEU A 90 1.00 0.00 5.60
CA LEU A 90 2.02 1.04 5.41
C LEU A 90 2.37 1.78 6.71
N GLU A 91 1.48 1.80 7.72
CA GLU A 91 1.75 2.48 8.99
C GLU A 91 2.97 1.90 9.70
N HIS A 92 3.16 0.58 9.62
CA HIS A 92 4.31 -0.12 10.23
C HIS A 92 5.67 0.31 9.63
N PHE A 93 5.67 0.85 8.42
CA PHE A 93 6.87 1.21 7.68
C PHE A 93 7.16 2.72 7.67
N LYS A 94 6.36 3.53 8.37
CA LYS A 94 6.68 4.95 8.56
C LYS A 94 7.99 5.13 9.32
N LEU A 95 8.64 6.28 9.13
CA LEU A 95 9.82 6.69 9.89
C LEU A 95 9.45 6.98 11.35
#